data_AF-A0A9C8WHV8-F1
#
_entry.id   AF-A0A9C8WHV8-F1
#
_cell.length_a   1.000
_cell.length_b   1.000
_cell.length_c   1.000
_cell.angle_alpha   90.00
_cell.angle_beta   90.00
_cell.angle_gamma   90.00
#
_symmetry.space_group_name_H-M   'P 1'
#
loop_
_entity.id
_entity.type
_entity.pdbx_description
1 polymer ?
#
loop_
_entity_poly.entity_id
_entity_poly.type
_entity_poly.pdbx_seq_one_letter_code
_entity_poly.pdbx_strand_id
1 'polypeptide(L)' 'ERQARGIASLPGSLGEALKELDSDAVLKDTLGESVYAAFMRAKRAEVEEFRLRVTDWEVERYLEIA' A
#
# COMPACT_ATOMS: atom_id res chain seq x y z
N GLU A 1 -3.59 22.53 10.23
CA GLU A 1 -2.61 23.39 9.53
C GLU A 1 -2.34 22.96 8.08
N ARG A 2 -1.86 21.73 7.80
CA ARG A 2 -1.53 21.27 6.44
C ARG A 2 -2.71 21.24 5.46
N GLN A 3 -3.87 20.72 5.89
CA GLN A 3 -5.10 20.72 5.08
C GLN A 3 -5.57 22.14 4.72
N ALA A 4 -5.46 23.10 5.65
CA ALA A 4 -5.81 24.49 5.39
C ALA A 4 -4.90 25.16 4.35
N ARG A 5 -3.74 24.56 4.06
CA ARG A 5 -2.80 24.98 3.00
C ARG A 5 -2.94 24.15 1.71
N GLY A 6 -3.96 23.29 1.60
CA GLY A 6 -4.19 22.44 0.44
C GLY A 6 -3.18 21.30 0.26
N ILE A 7 -2.40 20.99 1.31
CA ILE A 7 -1.39 19.92 1.25
C ILE A 7 -2.05 18.60 1.63
N ALA A 8 -2.25 17.74 0.62
CA ALA A 8 -2.69 16.37 0.83
C ALA A 8 -1.56 15.50 1.39
N SER A 9 -1.93 14.48 2.17
CA SER A 9 -0.99 13.46 2.63
C SER A 9 -0.81 12.41 1.52
N LEU A 10 0.38 11.83 1.47
CA LEU A 10 0.61 10.62 0.69
C LEU A 10 -0.17 9.44 1.29
N PRO A 11 -0.41 8.38 0.49
CA PRO A 11 -0.97 7.13 0.98
C PRO A 11 -0.22 6.59 2.20
N GLY A 12 -0.97 6.14 3.21
CA GLY A 12 -0.42 5.66 4.48
C GLY A 12 0.03 4.21 4.45
N SER A 13 -0.28 3.48 3.38
CA SER A 13 0.11 2.08 3.20
C SER A 13 0.40 1.76 1.73
N LEU A 14 1.11 0.65 1.50
CA LEU A 14 1.34 0.13 0.16
C LEU A 14 0.01 -0.15 -0.56
N GLY A 15 -0.99 -0.70 0.14
CA GLY A 15 -2.31 -0.97 -0.45
C GLY A 15 -3.02 0.29 -0.94
N GLU A 16 -2.95 1.39 -0.19
CA GLU A 16 -3.48 2.69 -0.61
C GLU A 16 -2.68 3.26 -1.80
N ALA A 17 -1.35 3.16 -1.78
CA ALA A 17 -0.51 3.63 -2.88
C ALA A 17 -0.79 2.89 -4.19
N LEU A 18 -1.02 1.58 -4.13
CA LEU A 18 -1.41 0.78 -5.30
C LEU A 18 -2.79 1.19 -5.84
N LYS A 19 -3.70 1.64 -4.97
CA LYS A 19 -5.01 2.15 -5.38
C LYS A 19 -4.89 3.48 -6.12
N GLU A 20 -4.08 4.41 -5.61
CA GLU A 20 -3.80 5.68 -6.29
C GLU A 20 -3.12 5.45 -7.65
N LEU A 21 -2.15 4.53 -7.71
CA LEU A 21 -1.54 4.10 -8.98
C LEU A 21 -2.56 3.50 -9.96
N ASP A 22 -3.55 2.74 -9.46
CA ASP A 22 -4.63 2.18 -10.27
C ASP A 22 -5.64 3.24 -10.74
N SER A 23 -5.64 4.44 -10.19
CA SER A 23 -6.45 5.56 -10.70
C SER A 23 -5.72 6.49 -11.67
N ASP A 24 -4.39 6.39 -11.75
CA ASP A 24 -3.58 7.29 -12.58
C ASP A 24 -3.27 6.70 -13.97
N ALA A 25 -3.96 7.20 -15.00
CA ALA A 25 -3.76 6.75 -16.37
C ALA A 25 -2.35 7.07 -16.93
N VAL A 26 -1.77 8.21 -16.54
CA VAL A 26 -0.44 8.63 -17.04
C VAL A 26 0.62 7.66 -16.54
N LEU A 27 0.55 7.28 -15.27
CA LEU A 27 1.49 6.31 -14.69
C LEU A 27 1.33 4.92 -15.29
N LYS A 28 0.08 4.47 -15.53
CA LYS A 28 -0.20 3.18 -16.19
C LYS A 28 0.38 3.14 -17.60
N ASP A 29 0.15 4.18 -18.39
CA ASP A 29 0.62 4.26 -19.77
C ASP A 29 2.14 4.36 -19.83
N THR A 30 2.76 5.08 -18.89
CA THR A 30 4.21 5.22 -18.79
C THR A 30 4.90 3.89 -18.46
N LEU A 31 4.30 3.08 -17.57
CA LEU A 31 4.82 1.75 -17.23
C LEU A 31 4.59 0.75 -18.37
N GLY A 32 3.51 0.89 -19.11
CA GLY A 32 3.06 -0.07 -20.12
C GLY A 32 2.36 -1.28 -19.51
N GLU A 33 1.48 -1.89 -20.29
CA GLU A 33 0.53 -2.91 -19.82
C GLU A 33 1.20 -4.11 -19.11
N SER A 34 2.26 -4.67 -19.70
CA SER A 34 2.91 -5.88 -19.18
C SER A 34 3.63 -5.63 -17.85
N VAL A 35 4.36 -4.53 -17.75
CA VAL A 35 5.09 -4.13 -16.54
C VAL A 35 4.12 -3.73 -15.45
N TYR A 36 3.13 -2.89 -15.78
CA TYR A 36 2.08 -2.51 -14.85
C TYR A 36 1.37 -3.73 -14.26
N ALA A 37 0.91 -4.66 -15.12
CA ALA A 37 0.21 -5.85 -14.66
C ALA A 37 1.10 -6.76 -13.80
N ALA A 38 2.37 -6.95 -14.16
CA ALA A 38 3.32 -7.71 -13.36
C ALA A 38 3.59 -7.06 -11.99
N PHE A 39 3.79 -5.75 -11.98
CA PHE A 39 4.03 -4.96 -10.77
C PHE A 39 2.83 -5.02 -9.83
N MET A 40 1.61 -4.78 -10.33
CA MET A 40 0.39 -4.82 -9.53
C MET A 40 0.14 -6.19 -8.93
N ARG A 41 0.38 -7.27 -9.68
CA ARG A 41 0.27 -8.64 -9.15
C ARG A 41 1.25 -8.88 -8.01
N ALA A 42 2.52 -8.58 -8.22
CA ALA A 42 3.57 -8.78 -7.22
C ALA A 42 3.29 -7.97 -5.94
N LYS A 43 2.94 -6.69 -6.07
CA LYS A 43 2.72 -5.81 -4.92
C LYS A 43 1.41 -6.06 -4.19
N ARG A 44 0.34 -6.51 -4.87
CA ARG A 44 -0.87 -6.97 -4.19
C ARG A 44 -0.60 -8.23 -3.37
N ALA A 45 0.18 -9.18 -3.89
CA ALA A 45 0.57 -10.36 -3.13
C ALA A 45 1.39 -10.01 -1.87
N GLU A 46 2.33 -9.06 -1.98
CA GLU A 46 3.10 -8.54 -0.84
C GLU A 46 2.21 -7.92 0.25
N VAL A 47 1.19 -7.14 -0.13
CA VAL A 47 0.24 -6.56 0.82
C VAL A 47 -0.55 -7.64 1.56
N GLU A 48 -1.03 -8.66 0.84
CA GLU A 48 -1.79 -9.74 1.45
C GLU A 48 -0.91 -10.62 2.36
N GLU A 49 0.33 -10.90 1.96
CA GLU A 49 1.30 -11.61 2.81
C GLU A 49 1.56 -10.85 4.11
N PHE A 50 1.79 -9.54 4.03
CA PHE A 50 2.02 -8.71 5.21
C PHE A 50 0.81 -8.69 6.14
N ARG A 51 -0.41 -8.56 5.59
CA ARG A 51 -1.65 -8.52 6.39
C ARG A 51 -1.94 -9.81 7.14
N LEU A 52 -1.50 -10.95 6.61
CA LEU A 52 -1.69 -12.25 7.23
C LEU A 52 -0.59 -12.59 8.25
N ARG A 53 0.48 -11.80 8.31
CA ARG A 53 1.60 -12.02 9.22
C ARG A 53 1.30 -11.41 10.58
N VAL A 54 1.37 -12.24 11.63
CA VAL A 54 1.47 -11.74 13.01
C VAL A 54 2.91 -11.30 13.24
N THR A 55 3.08 -10.04 13.59
CA THR A 55 4.39 -9.42 13.83
C THR A 55 4.81 -9.57 15.29
N ASP A 56 6.12 -9.51 15.54
CA ASP A 56 6.65 -9.58 16.91
C ASP A 56 6.07 -8.50 17.82
N TRP A 57 5.84 -7.29 17.28
CA TRP A 57 5.17 -6.21 18.01
C TRP A 57 3.76 -6.59 18.47
N GLU A 58 2.98 -7.27 17.61
CA GLU A 58 1.64 -7.75 17.99
C GLU A 58 1.73 -8.84 19.05
N VAL A 59 2.69 -9.76 18.95
CA VAL A 59 2.92 -10.79 19.97
C VAL A 59 3.27 -10.14 21.31
N GLU A 60 4.29 -9.28 21.35
CA GLU A 60 4.71 -8.57 22.56
C GLU A 60 3.56 -7.75 23.17
N ARG A 61 2.74 -7.12 22.33
CA ARG A 61 1.67 -6.22 22.79
C ARG A 61 0.45 -6.97 23.33
N TYR A 62 0.08 -8.10 22.73
CA TYR A 62 -1.21 -8.74 22.97
C TYR A 62 -1.10 -10.11 23.64
N LEU A 63 0.03 -10.82 23.54
CA LEU A 63 0.16 -12.17 24.10
C LEU A 63 0.21 -12.17 25.64
N GLU A 64 0.84 -11.17 26.27
CA GLU A 64 0.87 -11.07 27.75
C GLU A 64 -0.45 -10.58 28.36
N ILE A 65 -1.35 -10.02 27.54
CA ILE A 65 -2.66 -9.51 27.97
C ILE A 65 -3.76 -10.58 27.79
N ALA A 66 -3.46 -11.68 27.08
CA ALA A 66 -4.38 -12.75 26.75
C ALA A 66 -4.52 -13.84 27.83
#